data_AF-A0A6F8VDN3-F1
#
_entry.id   AF-A0A6F8VDN3-F1
#
_cell.length_a   1.000
_cell.length_b   1.000
_cell.length_c   1.000
_cell.angle_alpha   90.00
_cell.angle_beta   90.00
_cell.angle_gamma   90.00
#
_symmetry.space_group_name_H-M   'P 1'
#
loop_
_entity.id
_entity.type
_entity.pdbx_description
1 polymer ?
#
loop_
_entity_poly.entity_id
_entity_poly.type
_entity_poly.pdbx_seq_one_letter_code
_entity_poly.pdbx_strand_id
1 'polypeptide(L)'
;MKMARISKFLLGTFWTGWRRWAAWSICIGAIFLLGALRSATDADFTFASLVILPVLAIAWIDGKRNGLLVAFLAAAMWTVADIAAERQFSTQWIPWSNALTRLMTYSLVALLAAQVRLQFEREHELATRDALTGLLNRRAFLEAGSAEVERAKRYARPLTVIFLDLDDFKQLNDAKGHDAGDAALQATAKALLSTLRSSDRVARMGGDEFAVLLPEIGYDAAVEAGRKISIAVSAALAAFPPVKASLGIAWFGEADRLFPEMLKAADGLMYEVKESGKGDMRPRRFSAMNKSGAEK
;
A
#
# COMPACT_ATOMS: atom_id res chain seq x y z
N MET A 1 15.64 3.28 -9.64
CA MET A 1 14.32 2.61 -9.58
C MET A 1 13.30 3.69 -9.23
N LYS A 2 12.63 4.23 -10.26
CA LYS A 2 12.00 5.56 -10.30
C LYS A 2 10.66 5.60 -9.54
N MET A 3 10.30 6.80 -9.07
CA MET A 3 9.13 7.30 -8.33
C MET A 3 7.70 6.76 -8.64
N ALA A 4 7.54 5.72 -9.45
CA ALA A 4 6.25 5.24 -9.95
C ALA A 4 5.49 4.30 -9.00
N ARG A 5 5.98 4.01 -7.78
CA ARG A 5 5.40 2.96 -6.91
C ARG A 5 4.72 3.42 -5.62
N ILE A 6 4.63 4.73 -5.39
CA ILE A 6 4.19 5.27 -4.09
C ILE A 6 2.71 5.72 -4.09
N SER A 7 2.05 5.81 -5.24
CA SER A 7 0.67 6.34 -5.33
C SER A 7 -0.44 5.28 -5.28
N LYS A 8 -0.52 4.45 -4.23
CA LYS A 8 -1.66 3.52 -4.09
C LYS A 8 -2.29 3.62 -2.71
N PHE A 9 -3.48 4.22 -2.71
CA PHE A 9 -4.54 4.24 -1.67
C PHE A 9 -4.47 5.43 -0.70
N LEU A 10 -5.55 6.16 -0.35
CA LEU A 10 -6.99 5.91 -0.33
C LEU A 10 -7.81 6.41 -1.55
N LEU A 11 -7.21 7.12 -2.50
CA LEU A 11 -7.88 7.59 -3.72
C LEU A 11 -6.99 7.46 -4.98
N GLY A 12 -5.69 7.20 -4.82
CA GLY A 12 -4.73 7.09 -5.94
C GLY A 12 -4.94 5.89 -6.87
N THR A 13 -5.55 4.79 -6.42
CA THR A 13 -5.98 3.68 -7.30
C THR A 13 -7.35 3.95 -7.94
N PHE A 14 -8.21 4.70 -7.23
CA PHE A 14 -9.53 5.09 -7.70
C PHE A 14 -9.43 6.11 -8.83
N TRP A 15 -8.52 7.08 -8.69
CA TRP A 15 -8.16 8.04 -9.72
C TRP A 15 -6.99 7.49 -10.55
N THR A 16 -7.25 6.43 -11.32
CA THR A 16 -6.35 5.99 -12.40
C THR A 16 -7.09 6.01 -13.73
N GLY A 17 -6.37 6.22 -14.83
CA GLY A 17 -6.95 6.28 -16.18
C GLY A 17 -8.03 7.36 -16.32
N TRP A 18 -9.19 6.98 -16.84
CA TRP A 18 -10.30 7.88 -17.19
C TRP A 18 -10.86 8.67 -16.01
N ARG A 19 -10.83 8.12 -14.79
CA ARG A 19 -11.36 8.80 -13.60
C ARG A 19 -10.56 10.05 -13.24
N ARG A 20 -9.24 10.04 -13.44
CA ARG A 20 -8.39 11.25 -13.26
C ARG A 20 -8.86 12.36 -14.17
N TRP A 21 -9.04 12.04 -15.45
CA TRP A 21 -9.52 13.00 -16.45
C TRP A 21 -10.90 13.53 -16.10
N ALA A 22 -11.81 12.68 -15.62
CA ALA A 22 -13.10 13.13 -15.12
C ALA A 22 -12.98 14.12 -13.94
N ALA A 23 -12.07 13.87 -12.98
CA ALA A 23 -11.81 14.80 -11.89
C ALA A 23 -11.33 16.16 -12.39
N TRP A 24 -10.39 16.17 -13.33
CA TRP A 24 -9.87 17.37 -13.97
C TRP A 24 -10.98 18.14 -14.69
N SER A 25 -11.80 17.45 -15.48
CA SER A 25 -12.94 18.06 -16.19
C SER A 25 -13.95 18.67 -15.22
N ILE A 26 -14.29 17.98 -14.13
CA ILE A 26 -15.20 18.50 -13.10
C ILE A 26 -14.59 19.73 -12.41
N CYS A 27 -13.31 19.68 -12.03
CA CYS A 27 -12.64 20.78 -11.34
C CYS A 27 -12.51 22.02 -12.23
N ILE A 28 -12.11 21.85 -13.50
CA ILE A 28 -12.03 22.95 -14.47
C ILE A 28 -13.43 23.49 -14.76
N GLY A 29 -14.41 22.60 -14.97
CA GLY A 29 -15.81 22.97 -15.19
C GLY A 29 -16.39 23.76 -14.02
N ALA A 30 -16.07 23.37 -12.78
CA ALA A 30 -16.48 24.10 -11.58
C ALA A 30 -15.84 25.48 -11.52
N ILE A 31 -14.54 25.62 -11.80
CA ILE A 31 -13.87 26.94 -11.86
C ILE A 31 -14.54 27.84 -12.91
N PHE A 32 -14.84 27.30 -14.09
CA PHE A 32 -15.50 28.03 -15.16
C PHE A 32 -16.93 28.44 -14.79
N LEU A 33 -17.71 27.51 -14.23
CA LEU A 33 -19.07 27.75 -13.76
C LEU A 33 -19.11 28.85 -12.69
N LEU A 34 -18.20 28.81 -11.72
CA LEU A 34 -18.09 29.85 -10.70
C LEU A 34 -17.74 31.21 -11.31
N GLY A 35 -16.87 31.23 -12.33
CA GLY A 35 -16.58 32.43 -13.12
C GLY A 35 -17.82 32.99 -13.82
N ALA A 36 -18.57 32.12 -14.51
CA ALA A 36 -19.80 32.49 -15.22
C ALA A 36 -20.90 32.99 -14.28
N LEU A 37 -21.09 32.32 -13.13
CA LEU A 37 -22.03 32.73 -12.09
C LEU A 37 -21.67 34.11 -11.54
N ARG A 38 -20.38 34.37 -11.26
CA ARG A 38 -19.94 35.70 -10.82
C ARG A 38 -20.27 36.78 -11.85
N SER A 39 -20.03 36.52 -13.13
CA SER A 39 -20.37 37.49 -14.19
C SER A 39 -21.89 37.68 -14.34
N ALA A 40 -22.70 36.66 -14.08
CA ALA A 40 -24.15 36.74 -14.17
C ALA A 40 -24.81 37.45 -12.97
N THR A 41 -24.15 37.46 -11.81
CA THR A 41 -24.64 38.11 -10.58
C THR A 41 -24.04 39.50 -10.36
N ASP A 42 -23.55 40.15 -11.42
CA ASP A 42 -22.84 41.45 -11.33
C ASP A 42 -21.79 41.51 -10.22
N ALA A 43 -21.10 40.39 -9.95
CA ALA A 43 -20.09 40.26 -8.90
C ALA A 43 -20.54 40.55 -7.45
N ASP A 44 -21.85 40.68 -7.16
CA ASP A 44 -22.39 40.89 -5.81
C ASP A 44 -22.03 39.75 -4.85
N PHE A 45 -21.89 38.53 -5.39
CA PHE A 45 -21.42 37.37 -4.64
C PHE A 45 -19.93 37.05 -4.92
N THR A 46 -19.17 36.86 -3.85
CA THR A 46 -17.77 36.43 -3.90
C THR A 46 -17.65 34.91 -3.83
N PHE A 47 -17.78 34.25 -4.99
CA PHE A 47 -17.56 32.80 -5.10
C PHE A 47 -16.08 32.37 -5.08
N ALA A 48 -15.15 33.32 -4.90
CA ALA A 48 -13.71 33.06 -4.93
C ALA A 48 -13.25 32.02 -3.89
N SER A 49 -13.94 31.90 -2.75
CA SER A 49 -13.63 30.89 -1.73
C SER A 49 -13.95 29.46 -2.20
N LEU A 50 -14.89 29.27 -3.12
CA LEU A 50 -15.28 27.94 -3.62
C LEU A 50 -14.23 27.31 -4.55
N VAL A 51 -13.33 28.11 -5.12
CA VAL A 51 -12.19 27.64 -5.95
C VAL A 51 -11.16 26.87 -5.13
N ILE A 52 -11.18 27.01 -3.80
CA ILE A 52 -10.40 26.18 -2.88
C ILE A 52 -10.70 24.70 -3.10
N LEU A 53 -11.95 24.32 -3.40
CA LEU A 53 -12.35 22.92 -3.55
C LEU A 53 -11.68 22.24 -4.77
N PRO A 54 -11.74 22.79 -6.00
CA PRO A 54 -10.96 22.30 -7.14
C PRO A 54 -9.44 22.24 -6.89
N VAL A 55 -8.87 23.29 -6.28
CA VAL A 55 -7.43 23.37 -6.00
C VAL A 55 -7.01 22.28 -5.02
N LEU A 56 -7.76 22.10 -3.94
CA LEU A 56 -7.55 21.04 -2.95
C LEU A 56 -7.67 19.66 -3.59
N ALA A 57 -8.71 19.42 -4.40
CA ALA A 57 -8.93 18.14 -5.07
C ALA A 57 -7.77 17.77 -5.99
N ILE A 58 -7.31 18.70 -6.84
CA ILE A 58 -6.19 18.43 -7.76
C ILE A 58 -4.86 18.28 -7.01
N ALA A 59 -4.63 19.10 -5.98
CA ALA A 59 -3.45 18.95 -5.10
C ALA A 59 -3.42 17.58 -4.41
N TRP A 60 -4.58 17.08 -3.99
CA TRP A 60 -4.72 15.77 -3.38
C TRP A 60 -4.50 14.64 -4.37
N ILE A 61 -5.12 14.69 -5.56
CA ILE A 61 -5.08 13.60 -6.55
C ILE A 61 -3.70 13.53 -7.24
N ASP A 62 -3.24 14.66 -7.77
CA ASP A 62 -2.09 14.73 -8.68
C ASP A 62 -0.85 15.39 -8.07
N GLY A 63 -0.95 15.80 -6.80
CA GLY A 63 0.16 16.30 -6.01
C GLY A 63 0.38 17.81 -6.13
N LYS A 64 1.36 18.29 -5.35
CA LYS A 64 1.67 19.71 -5.15
C LYS A 64 1.82 20.51 -6.45
N ARG A 65 2.52 19.98 -7.45
CA ARG A 65 2.82 20.72 -8.69
C ARG A 65 1.57 21.09 -9.46
N ASN A 66 0.66 20.13 -9.64
CA ASN A 66 -0.58 20.34 -10.37
C ASN A 66 -1.57 21.18 -9.56
N GLY A 67 -1.62 21.01 -8.24
CA GLY A 67 -2.39 21.88 -7.35
C GLY A 67 -1.96 23.35 -7.43
N LEU A 68 -0.65 23.63 -7.43
CA LEU A 68 -0.12 24.98 -7.57
C LEU A 68 -0.39 25.59 -8.95
N LEU A 69 -0.31 24.78 -10.02
CA LEU A 69 -0.66 25.23 -11.37
C LEU A 69 -2.13 25.67 -11.45
N VAL A 70 -3.05 24.89 -10.87
CA VAL A 70 -4.47 25.24 -10.83
C VAL A 70 -4.72 26.46 -9.94
N ALA A 71 -4.05 26.58 -8.80
CA ALA A 71 -4.11 27.76 -7.94
C ALA A 71 -3.70 29.03 -8.70
N PHE A 72 -2.62 28.97 -9.47
CA PHE A 72 -2.15 30.06 -10.29
C PHE A 72 -3.14 30.42 -11.41
N LEU A 73 -3.58 29.43 -12.18
CA LEU A 73 -4.52 29.65 -13.29
C LEU A 73 -5.86 30.21 -12.81
N ALA A 74 -6.38 29.71 -11.69
CA ALA A 74 -7.63 30.19 -11.13
C ALA A 74 -7.49 31.62 -10.56
N ALA A 75 -6.38 31.92 -9.89
CA ALA A 75 -6.09 33.29 -9.45
C ALA A 75 -6.00 34.26 -10.64
N ALA A 76 -5.26 33.88 -11.69
CA ALA A 76 -5.10 34.68 -12.91
C ALA A 76 -6.44 34.88 -13.64
N MET A 77 -7.27 33.83 -13.75
CA MET A 77 -8.60 33.91 -14.33
C MET A 77 -9.48 34.92 -13.58
N TRP A 78 -9.48 34.89 -12.24
CA TRP A 78 -10.24 35.87 -11.48
C TRP A 78 -9.71 37.30 -11.63
N THR A 79 -8.40 37.47 -11.75
CA THR A 79 -7.80 38.79 -12.01
C THR A 79 -8.24 39.34 -13.36
N VAL A 80 -8.25 38.51 -14.40
CA VAL A 80 -8.75 38.90 -15.73
C VAL A 80 -10.23 39.28 -15.65
N ALA A 81 -11.05 38.50 -14.95
CA ALA A 81 -12.47 38.81 -14.75
C ALA A 81 -12.68 40.12 -13.97
N ASP A 82 -11.89 40.36 -12.92
CA ASP A 82 -11.95 41.60 -12.14
C ASP A 82 -11.51 42.83 -12.93
N ILE A 83 -10.51 42.69 -13.82
CA ILE A 83 -10.07 43.78 -14.72
C ILE A 83 -11.15 44.05 -15.79
N ALA A 84 -11.66 43.00 -16.45
CA ALA A 84 -12.66 43.10 -17.50
C ALA A 84 -14.01 43.65 -17.00
N ALA A 85 -14.29 43.49 -15.70
CA ALA A 85 -15.49 44.06 -15.10
C ALA A 85 -15.49 45.59 -15.02
N GLU A 86 -14.33 46.26 -15.21
CA GLU A 86 -14.04 47.72 -15.38
C GLU A 86 -14.81 48.77 -14.53
N ARG A 87 -15.76 48.39 -13.65
CA ARG A 87 -16.78 49.29 -13.12
C ARG A 87 -17.01 49.22 -11.61
N GLN A 88 -16.26 48.41 -10.85
CA GLN A 88 -16.57 48.18 -9.42
C GLN A 88 -15.48 48.58 -8.42
N PHE A 89 -14.24 48.84 -8.83
CA PHE A 89 -13.17 49.14 -7.88
C PHE A 89 -12.92 50.64 -7.78
N SER A 90 -12.97 51.16 -6.55
CA SER A 90 -12.71 52.58 -6.25
C SER A 90 -11.27 53.00 -6.53
N THR A 91 -10.31 52.06 -6.58
CA THR A 91 -8.88 52.34 -6.78
C THR A 91 -8.20 51.25 -7.61
N GLN A 92 -7.20 51.63 -8.42
CA GLN A 92 -6.50 50.75 -9.37
C GLN A 92 -5.65 49.63 -8.74
N TRP A 93 -5.28 49.72 -7.45
CA TRP A 93 -4.45 48.71 -6.77
C TRP A 93 -5.26 47.52 -6.22
N ILE A 94 -6.58 47.66 -6.08
CA ILE A 94 -7.45 46.66 -5.44
C ILE A 94 -7.44 45.30 -6.17
N PRO A 95 -7.53 45.22 -7.52
CA PRO A 95 -7.48 43.94 -8.23
C PRO A 95 -6.16 43.19 -8.03
N TRP A 96 -5.04 43.92 -7.95
CA TRP A 96 -3.72 43.33 -7.71
C TRP A 96 -3.58 42.78 -6.29
N SER A 97 -4.11 43.49 -5.29
CA SER A 97 -4.16 43.00 -3.91
C SER A 97 -5.05 41.75 -3.80
N ASN A 98 -6.20 41.73 -4.48
CA ASN A 98 -7.08 40.56 -4.55
C ASN A 98 -6.39 39.37 -5.25
N ALA A 99 -5.69 39.62 -6.36
CA ALA A 99 -4.93 38.61 -7.10
C ALA A 99 -3.87 37.96 -6.21
N LEU A 100 -3.09 38.79 -5.51
CA LEU A 100 -2.06 38.33 -4.58
C LEU A 100 -2.65 37.51 -3.44
N THR A 101 -3.72 38.00 -2.82
CA THR A 101 -4.39 37.32 -1.71
C THR A 101 -4.92 35.95 -2.15
N ARG A 102 -5.62 35.88 -3.31
CA ARG A 102 -6.12 34.62 -3.86
C ARG A 102 -5.00 33.65 -4.20
N LEU A 103 -3.93 34.13 -4.84
CA LEU A 103 -2.78 33.30 -5.16
C LEU A 103 -2.14 32.73 -3.89
N MET A 104 -1.96 33.54 -2.84
CA MET A 104 -1.44 33.08 -1.56
C MET A 104 -2.36 32.05 -0.92
N THR A 105 -3.67 32.32 -0.80
CA THR A 105 -4.64 31.42 -0.19
C THR A 105 -4.74 30.08 -0.93
N TYR A 106 -4.88 30.11 -2.26
CA TYR A 106 -4.98 28.87 -3.05
C TYR A 106 -3.67 28.09 -3.03
N SER A 107 -2.52 28.78 -3.09
CA SER A 107 -1.21 28.11 -2.98
C SER A 107 -1.02 27.48 -1.61
N LEU A 108 -1.41 28.16 -0.52
CA LEU A 108 -1.35 27.62 0.83
C LEU A 108 -2.21 26.35 0.96
N VAL A 109 -3.44 26.38 0.45
CA VAL A 109 -4.32 25.20 0.41
C VAL A 109 -3.67 24.04 -0.35
N ALA A 110 -3.14 24.31 -1.55
CA ALA A 110 -2.50 23.27 -2.37
C ALA A 110 -1.28 22.66 -1.65
N LEU A 111 -0.49 23.49 -0.95
CA LEU A 111 0.66 23.05 -0.18
C LEU A 111 0.24 22.21 1.04
N LEU A 112 -0.72 22.67 1.83
CA LEU A 112 -1.21 21.96 3.02
C LEU A 112 -1.86 20.62 2.65
N ALA A 113 -2.71 20.59 1.62
CA ALA A 113 -3.32 19.36 1.13
C ALA A 113 -2.27 18.33 0.70
N ALA A 114 -1.23 18.79 -0.02
CA ALA A 114 -0.13 17.91 -0.43
C ALA A 114 0.70 17.42 0.77
N GLN A 115 0.92 18.25 1.79
CA GLN A 115 1.65 17.84 3.00
C GLN A 115 0.87 16.81 3.83
N VAL A 116 -0.42 17.04 4.06
CA VAL A 116 -1.29 16.09 4.78
C VAL A 116 -1.32 14.75 4.07
N ARG A 117 -1.45 14.76 2.74
CA ARG A 117 -1.37 13.54 1.93
C ARG A 117 -0.05 12.80 2.13
N LEU A 118 1.09 13.50 2.05
CA LEU A 118 2.42 12.88 2.19
C LEU A 118 2.67 12.34 3.61
N GLN A 119 2.12 12.97 4.64
CA GLN A 119 2.16 12.45 6.00
C GLN A 119 1.31 11.19 6.11
N PHE A 120 0.09 11.22 5.58
CA PHE A 120 -0.80 10.06 5.58
C PHE A 120 -0.19 8.86 4.83
N GLU A 121 0.40 9.08 3.66
CA GLU A 121 1.09 8.03 2.89
C GLU A 121 2.27 7.43 3.70
N ARG A 122 3.07 8.27 4.37
CA ARG A 122 4.17 7.80 5.22
C ARG A 122 3.70 7.00 6.43
N GLU A 123 2.72 7.51 7.16
CA GLU A 123 2.10 6.80 8.28
C GLU A 123 1.53 5.46 7.82
N HIS A 124 0.93 5.40 6.63
CA HIS A 124 0.42 4.16 6.08
C HIS A 124 1.52 3.16 5.68
N GLU A 125 2.62 3.63 5.06
CA GLU A 125 3.78 2.77 4.77
C GLU A 125 4.38 2.20 6.06
N LEU A 126 4.57 3.04 7.09
CA LEU A 126 5.04 2.61 8.41
C LEU A 126 4.05 1.63 9.07
N ALA A 127 2.75 1.85 8.86
CA ALA A 127 1.72 1.00 9.43
C ALA A 127 1.56 -0.32 8.68
N THR A 128 2.07 -0.48 7.45
CA THR A 128 1.88 -1.68 6.62
C THR A 128 3.16 -2.47 6.33
N ARG A 129 4.33 -1.86 6.49
CA ARG A 129 5.62 -2.50 6.23
C ARG A 129 6.43 -2.71 7.50
N ASP A 130 7.27 -3.73 7.49
CA ASP A 130 8.33 -3.90 8.47
C ASP A 130 9.50 -2.96 8.14
N ALA A 131 9.94 -2.17 9.13
CA ALA A 131 10.93 -1.12 8.91
C ALA A 131 12.32 -1.66 8.52
N LEU A 132 12.68 -2.86 8.99
CA LEU A 132 13.99 -3.45 8.73
C LEU A 132 14.07 -4.12 7.36
N THR A 133 13.05 -4.91 7.01
CA THR A 133 13.05 -5.77 5.82
C THR A 133 12.30 -5.17 4.64
N GLY A 134 11.44 -4.17 4.86
CA GLY A 134 10.56 -3.58 3.86
C GLY A 134 9.42 -4.50 3.39
N LEU A 135 9.30 -5.71 3.93
CA LEU A 135 8.19 -6.63 3.67
C LEU A 135 6.90 -6.11 4.29
N LEU A 136 5.77 -6.76 4.02
CA LEU A 136 4.56 -6.50 4.81
C LEU A 136 4.82 -6.81 6.28
N ASN A 137 4.23 -6.04 7.18
CA ASN A 137 4.15 -6.43 8.58
C ASN A 137 2.99 -7.41 8.82
N ARG A 138 2.95 -8.00 10.02
CA ARG A 138 1.90 -8.95 10.44
C ARG A 138 0.48 -8.44 10.18
N ARG A 139 0.19 -7.17 10.51
CA ARG A 139 -1.15 -6.59 10.36
C ARG A 139 -1.57 -6.55 8.89
N ALA A 140 -0.73 -5.97 8.03
CA ALA A 140 -1.00 -5.86 6.60
C ALA A 140 -1.08 -7.23 5.91
N PHE A 141 -0.31 -8.22 6.39
CA PHE A 141 -0.39 -9.58 5.88
C PHE A 141 -1.72 -10.27 6.20
N LEU A 142 -2.22 -10.13 7.43
CA LEU A 142 -3.52 -10.66 7.84
C LEU A 142 -4.68 -10.03 7.06
N GLU A 143 -4.63 -8.72 6.86
CA GLU A 143 -5.61 -7.99 6.03
C GLU A 143 -5.58 -8.49 4.58
N ALA A 144 -4.39 -8.58 3.98
CA ALA A 144 -4.22 -9.05 2.60
C ALA A 144 -4.66 -10.51 2.43
N GLY A 145 -4.33 -11.38 3.38
CA GLY A 145 -4.72 -12.78 3.34
C GLY A 145 -6.22 -12.98 3.54
N SER A 146 -6.85 -12.21 4.42
CA SER A 146 -8.31 -12.25 4.58
C SER A 146 -9.03 -11.82 3.30
N ALA A 147 -8.53 -10.78 2.62
CA ALA A 147 -9.07 -10.36 1.34
C ALA A 147 -8.90 -11.44 0.24
N GLU A 148 -7.77 -12.16 0.22
CA GLU A 148 -7.59 -13.25 -0.74
C GLU A 148 -8.38 -14.50 -0.42
N VAL A 149 -8.63 -14.81 0.85
CA VAL A 149 -9.58 -15.88 1.22
C VAL A 149 -10.95 -15.62 0.63
N GLU A 150 -11.49 -14.40 0.78
CA GLU A 150 -12.80 -14.05 0.23
C GLU A 150 -12.84 -14.10 -1.31
N ARG A 151 -11.73 -13.73 -1.96
CA ARG A 151 -11.61 -13.85 -3.41
C ARG A 151 -11.51 -15.31 -3.86
N ALA A 152 -10.70 -16.12 -3.18
CA ALA A 152 -10.52 -17.54 -3.48
C ALA A 152 -11.80 -18.34 -3.27
N LYS A 153 -12.57 -18.03 -2.21
CA LYS A 153 -13.92 -18.60 -1.97
C LYS A 153 -14.86 -18.34 -3.15
N ARG A 154 -14.89 -17.10 -3.65
CA ARG A 154 -15.79 -16.71 -4.76
C ARG A 154 -15.50 -17.48 -6.05
N TYR A 155 -14.24 -17.81 -6.30
CA TYR A 155 -13.80 -18.43 -7.56
C TYR A 155 -13.38 -19.90 -7.40
N ALA A 156 -13.64 -20.51 -6.24
CA ALA A 156 -13.21 -21.87 -5.89
C ALA A 156 -11.72 -22.12 -6.23
N ARG A 157 -10.85 -21.21 -5.80
CA ARG A 157 -9.41 -21.28 -6.07
C ARG A 157 -8.62 -21.76 -4.85
N PRO A 158 -7.55 -22.54 -5.06
CA PRO A 158 -6.69 -22.97 -3.97
C PRO A 158 -5.83 -21.83 -3.44
N LEU A 159 -5.43 -21.95 -2.18
CA LEU A 159 -4.50 -21.06 -1.51
C LEU A 159 -3.42 -21.88 -0.81
N THR A 160 -2.19 -21.37 -0.80
CA THR A 160 -1.10 -21.93 -0.01
C THR A 160 -0.57 -20.89 0.96
N VAL A 161 -0.37 -21.28 2.22
CA VAL A 161 0.34 -20.49 3.22
C VAL A 161 1.62 -21.21 3.58
N ILE A 162 2.74 -20.48 3.53
CA ILE A 162 4.05 -20.95 3.98
C ILE A 162 4.43 -20.14 5.19
N PHE A 163 4.79 -20.80 6.28
CA PHE A 163 5.39 -20.16 7.46
C PHE A 163 6.86 -20.57 7.55
N LEU A 164 7.73 -19.61 7.85
CA LEU A 164 9.17 -19.78 7.89
C LEU A 164 9.71 -19.15 9.16
N ASP A 165 10.68 -19.81 9.79
CA ASP A 165 11.39 -19.30 10.95
C ASP A 165 12.90 -19.57 10.83
N LEU A 166 13.72 -18.63 11.29
CA LEU A 166 15.18 -18.76 11.25
C LEU A 166 15.70 -19.51 12.49
N ASP A 167 16.13 -20.74 12.28
CA ASP A 167 16.66 -21.60 13.31
C ASP A 167 17.93 -21.02 13.93
N ASP A 168 18.00 -21.06 15.27
CA ASP A 168 19.16 -20.62 16.06
C ASP A 168 19.55 -19.14 15.82
N PHE A 169 18.61 -18.31 15.36
CA PHE A 169 18.80 -16.88 15.13
C PHE A 169 19.28 -16.12 16.38
N LYS A 170 18.79 -16.50 17.57
CA LYS A 170 19.28 -15.92 18.82
C LYS A 170 20.78 -16.16 19.04
N GLN A 171 21.29 -17.34 18.67
CA GLN A 171 22.72 -17.65 18.80
C GLN A 171 23.57 -16.75 17.89
N LEU A 172 23.05 -16.41 16.69
CA LEU A 172 23.71 -15.44 15.81
C LEU A 172 23.81 -14.06 16.47
N ASN A 173 22.71 -13.58 17.05
CA ASN A 173 22.70 -12.29 17.75
C ASN A 173 23.66 -12.30 18.95
N ASP A 174 23.63 -13.36 19.75
CA ASP A 174 24.47 -13.48 20.94
C ASP A 174 25.96 -13.55 20.57
N ALA A 175 26.31 -14.18 19.44
CA ALA A 175 27.69 -14.37 19.01
C ALA A 175 28.27 -13.21 18.17
N LYS A 176 27.45 -12.54 17.35
CA LYS A 176 27.90 -11.55 16.36
C LYS A 176 27.23 -10.18 16.49
N GLY A 177 26.37 -10.00 17.49
CA GLY A 177 25.61 -8.78 17.72
C GLY A 177 24.37 -8.66 16.83
N HIS A 178 23.52 -7.70 17.19
CA HIS A 178 22.24 -7.46 16.52
C HIS A 178 22.39 -7.05 15.04
N ASP A 179 23.47 -6.34 14.68
CA ASP A 179 23.73 -5.95 13.29
C ASP A 179 23.85 -7.17 12.35
N ALA A 180 24.42 -8.27 12.84
CA ALA A 180 24.52 -9.51 12.08
C ALA A 180 23.15 -10.19 11.93
N GLY A 181 22.31 -10.15 12.97
CA GLY A 181 20.93 -10.62 12.90
C GLY A 181 20.09 -9.80 11.93
N ASP A 182 20.21 -8.47 11.97
CA ASP A 182 19.52 -7.56 11.07
C ASP A 182 19.92 -7.82 9.61
N ALA A 183 21.21 -8.03 9.34
CA ALA A 183 21.70 -8.41 8.03
C ALA A 183 21.15 -9.77 7.55
N ALA A 184 21.03 -10.76 8.45
CA ALA A 184 20.43 -12.06 8.12
C ALA A 184 18.93 -11.93 7.79
N LEU A 185 18.18 -11.12 8.53
CA LEU A 185 16.77 -10.85 8.26
C LEU A 185 16.56 -10.15 6.91
N GLN A 186 17.41 -9.16 6.60
CA GLN A 186 17.39 -8.47 5.31
C GLN A 186 17.76 -9.41 4.15
N ALA A 187 18.74 -10.30 4.35
CA ALA A 187 19.13 -11.30 3.36
C ALA A 187 17.99 -12.29 3.08
N THR A 188 17.32 -12.79 4.13
CA THR A 188 16.13 -13.65 4.01
C THR A 188 15.00 -12.94 3.27
N ALA A 189 14.71 -11.69 3.61
CA ALA A 189 13.67 -10.90 2.94
C ALA A 189 13.94 -10.73 1.43
N LYS A 190 15.20 -10.45 1.06
CA LYS A 190 15.61 -10.34 -0.33
C LYS A 190 15.51 -11.67 -1.07
N ALA A 191 15.90 -12.77 -0.42
CA ALA A 191 15.78 -14.12 -0.98
C ALA A 191 14.31 -14.46 -1.26
N LEU A 192 13.42 -14.23 -0.29
CA LEU A 192 11.98 -14.43 -0.46
C LEU A 192 11.46 -13.63 -1.66
N LEU A 193 11.69 -12.32 -1.71
CA LEU A 193 11.23 -11.47 -2.81
C LEU A 193 11.75 -11.90 -4.20
N SER A 194 12.93 -12.52 -4.27
CA SER A 194 13.51 -13.00 -5.54
C SER A 194 12.83 -14.26 -6.09
N THR A 195 12.11 -15.00 -5.25
CA THR A 195 11.44 -16.27 -5.61
C THR A 195 9.96 -16.11 -5.93
N LEU A 196 9.37 -14.98 -5.54
CA LEU A 196 7.93 -14.75 -5.55
C LEU A 196 7.45 -13.94 -6.77
N ARG A 197 6.21 -14.21 -7.18
CA ARG A 197 5.52 -13.46 -8.24
C ARG A 197 4.90 -12.19 -7.67
N SER A 198 4.46 -11.30 -8.55
CA SER A 198 3.80 -10.04 -8.13
C SER A 198 2.45 -10.25 -7.42
N SER A 199 1.78 -11.39 -7.65
CA SER A 199 0.53 -11.77 -6.99
C SER A 199 0.74 -12.24 -5.55
N ASP A 200 1.92 -12.77 -5.27
CA ASP A 200 2.25 -13.45 -4.03
C ASP A 200 2.49 -12.40 -2.95
N ARG A 201 2.15 -12.75 -1.70
CA ARG A 201 2.35 -11.85 -0.56
C ARG A 201 3.39 -12.44 0.36
N VAL A 202 4.26 -11.59 0.88
CA VAL A 202 5.29 -11.97 1.84
C VAL A 202 5.36 -10.93 2.95
N ALA A 203 5.53 -11.42 4.17
CA ALA A 203 5.56 -10.61 5.38
C ALA A 203 6.60 -11.10 6.37
N ARG A 204 7.06 -10.19 7.21
CA ARG A 204 7.73 -10.52 8.48
C ARG A 204 6.67 -10.50 9.58
N MET A 205 6.52 -11.62 10.27
CA MET A 205 5.49 -11.82 11.29
C MET A 205 5.89 -11.25 12.66
N GLY A 206 7.20 -11.20 12.92
CA GLY A 206 7.83 -10.68 14.13
C GLY A 206 9.14 -11.43 14.37
N GLY A 207 10.12 -10.83 15.05
CA GLY A 207 11.40 -11.49 15.32
C GLY A 207 12.07 -12.04 14.05
N ASP A 208 12.25 -13.35 14.00
CA ASP A 208 12.82 -14.18 12.94
C ASP A 208 11.78 -14.93 12.09
N GLU A 209 10.50 -14.64 12.27
CA GLU A 209 9.39 -15.31 11.59
C GLU A 209 8.97 -14.57 10.31
N PHE A 210 8.71 -15.34 9.26
CA PHE A 210 8.23 -14.87 7.97
C PHE A 210 7.04 -15.71 7.51
N ALA A 211 6.16 -15.12 6.70
CA ALA A 211 5.06 -15.83 6.09
C ALA A 211 4.89 -15.44 4.62
N VAL A 212 4.46 -16.41 3.81
CA VAL A 212 4.19 -16.24 2.39
C VAL A 212 2.79 -16.78 2.08
N LEU A 213 2.04 -16.04 1.28
CA LEU A 213 0.75 -16.45 0.73
C LEU A 213 0.86 -16.56 -0.79
N LEU A 214 0.58 -17.75 -1.31
CA LEU A 214 0.61 -18.07 -2.73
C LEU A 214 -0.82 -18.37 -3.21
N PRO A 215 -1.45 -17.47 -3.98
CA PRO A 215 -2.78 -17.70 -4.53
C PRO A 215 -2.75 -18.58 -5.78
N GLU A 216 -3.81 -19.36 -5.99
CA GLU A 216 -4.13 -20.00 -7.27
C GLU A 216 -3.07 -21.01 -7.77
N ILE A 217 -2.41 -21.74 -6.86
CA ILE A 217 -1.48 -22.82 -7.20
C ILE A 217 -1.92 -24.19 -6.67
N GLY A 218 -1.69 -25.24 -7.45
CA GLY A 218 -1.91 -26.62 -7.02
C GLY A 218 -0.87 -27.09 -6.01
N TYR A 219 -1.14 -28.22 -5.33
CA TYR A 219 -0.28 -28.73 -4.26
C TYR A 219 1.17 -28.98 -4.71
N ASP A 220 1.38 -29.63 -5.85
CA ASP A 220 2.74 -29.95 -6.31
C ASP A 220 3.54 -28.67 -6.63
N ALA A 221 2.85 -27.66 -7.18
CA ALA A 221 3.44 -26.34 -7.40
C ALA A 221 3.73 -25.59 -6.10
N ALA A 222 2.92 -25.80 -5.05
CA ALA A 222 3.15 -25.25 -3.72
C ALA A 222 4.39 -25.88 -3.05
N VAL A 223 4.55 -27.20 -3.16
CA VAL A 223 5.73 -27.92 -2.69
C VAL A 223 6.99 -27.42 -3.41
N GLU A 224 6.93 -27.29 -4.74
CA GLU A 224 8.04 -26.77 -5.54
C GLU A 224 8.38 -25.32 -5.21
N ALA A 225 7.37 -24.47 -4.95
CA ALA A 225 7.59 -23.10 -4.49
C ALA A 225 8.28 -23.07 -3.13
N GLY A 226 7.83 -23.89 -2.18
CA GLY A 226 8.48 -24.05 -0.87
C GLY A 226 9.93 -24.50 -0.99
N ARG A 227 10.22 -25.45 -1.88
CA ARG A 227 11.59 -25.92 -2.16
C ARG A 227 12.47 -24.80 -2.72
N LYS A 228 11.96 -24.01 -3.67
CA LYS A 228 12.68 -22.84 -4.21
C LYS A 228 12.98 -21.80 -3.14
N ILE A 229 12.01 -21.52 -2.28
CA ILE A 229 12.18 -20.61 -1.14
C ILE A 229 13.26 -21.14 -0.20
N SER A 230 13.17 -22.41 0.20
CA SER A 230 14.14 -23.06 1.10
C SER A 230 15.56 -22.92 0.54
N ILE A 231 15.79 -23.28 -0.73
CA ILE A 231 17.12 -23.17 -1.38
C ILE A 231 17.62 -21.72 -1.41
N ALA A 232 16.77 -20.77 -1.80
CA ALA A 232 17.15 -19.37 -1.89
C ALA A 232 17.50 -18.78 -0.52
N VAL A 233 16.71 -19.11 0.50
CA VAL A 233 16.93 -18.66 1.88
C VAL A 233 18.19 -19.32 2.46
N SER A 234 18.39 -20.63 2.29
CA SER A 234 19.62 -21.30 2.73
C SER A 234 20.88 -20.72 2.07
N ALA A 235 20.82 -20.39 0.78
CA ALA A 235 21.93 -19.72 0.10
C ALA A 235 22.21 -18.33 0.67
N ALA A 236 21.17 -17.56 0.99
CA ALA A 236 21.31 -16.24 1.60
C ALA A 236 21.86 -16.32 3.04
N LEU A 237 21.49 -17.37 3.79
CA LEU A 237 21.91 -17.59 5.17
C LEU A 237 23.31 -18.23 5.30
N ALA A 238 23.92 -18.68 4.21
CA ALA A 238 25.26 -19.29 4.23
C ALA A 238 26.35 -18.37 4.83
N ALA A 239 26.17 -17.05 4.74
CA ALA A 239 27.06 -16.06 5.37
C ALA A 239 26.85 -15.90 6.89
N PHE A 240 25.80 -16.51 7.45
CA PHE A 240 25.34 -16.33 8.83
C PHE A 240 25.25 -17.66 9.60
N PRO A 241 26.32 -18.48 9.67
CA PRO A 241 26.28 -19.73 10.42
C PRO A 241 26.06 -19.46 11.92
N PRO A 242 25.32 -20.34 12.63
CA PRO A 242 24.76 -21.63 12.18
C PRO A 242 23.33 -21.55 11.63
N VAL A 243 22.80 -20.35 11.30
CA VAL A 243 21.38 -20.13 11.03
C VAL A 243 20.88 -20.96 9.84
N LYS A 244 19.77 -21.66 10.04
CA LYS A 244 19.00 -22.38 9.01
C LYS A 244 17.57 -21.83 8.96
N ALA A 245 16.74 -22.36 8.07
CA ALA A 245 15.33 -22.01 8.00
C ALA A 245 14.45 -23.26 8.04
N SER A 246 13.46 -23.26 8.91
CA SER A 246 12.43 -24.31 9.01
C SER A 246 11.13 -23.81 8.40
N LEU A 247 10.51 -24.60 7.51
CA LEU A 247 9.35 -24.18 6.74
C LEU A 247 8.15 -25.12 6.91
N GLY A 248 6.97 -24.55 7.15
CA GLY A 248 5.69 -25.25 7.10
C GLY A 248 4.86 -24.81 5.90
N ILE A 249 4.40 -25.75 5.07
CA ILE A 249 3.66 -25.45 3.83
C ILE A 249 2.25 -26.05 3.94
N ALA A 250 1.26 -25.19 4.20
CA ALA A 250 -0.14 -25.57 4.28
C ALA A 250 -0.86 -25.23 2.97
N TRP A 251 -1.30 -26.26 2.25
CA TRP A 251 -2.08 -26.10 1.02
C TRP A 251 -3.56 -26.37 1.26
N PHE A 252 -4.42 -25.51 0.74
CA PHE A 252 -5.87 -25.57 0.87
C PHE A 252 -6.48 -25.62 -0.53
N GLY A 253 -7.19 -26.70 -0.84
CA GLY A 253 -7.87 -26.87 -2.13
C GLY A 253 -9.06 -25.93 -2.29
N GLU A 254 -9.74 -25.64 -1.19
CA GLU A 254 -10.80 -24.65 -1.07
C GLU A 254 -10.44 -23.70 0.08
N ALA A 255 -10.67 -22.40 -0.11
CA ALA A 255 -10.41 -21.38 0.90
C ALA A 255 -11.55 -21.31 1.94
N ASP A 256 -11.89 -22.43 2.56
CA ASP A 256 -13.07 -22.57 3.43
C ASP A 256 -12.82 -22.19 4.90
N ARG A 257 -11.58 -21.82 5.23
CA ARG A 257 -11.14 -21.41 6.57
C ARG A 257 -10.86 -19.92 6.64
N LEU A 258 -10.83 -19.37 7.85
CA LEU A 258 -10.35 -18.02 8.06
C LEU A 258 -8.83 -17.97 7.86
N PHE A 259 -8.31 -16.87 7.31
CA PHE A 259 -6.87 -16.73 7.05
C PHE A 259 -5.98 -16.98 8.30
N PRO A 260 -6.33 -16.50 9.51
CA PRO A 260 -5.56 -16.82 10.72
C PRO A 260 -5.47 -18.32 11.03
N GLU A 261 -6.49 -19.11 10.72
CA GLU A 261 -6.48 -20.57 10.93
C GLU A 261 -5.56 -21.27 9.93
N MET A 262 -5.55 -20.79 8.67
CA MET A 262 -4.64 -21.28 7.64
C MET A 262 -3.19 -20.96 7.99
N LEU A 263 -2.95 -19.77 8.55
CA LEU A 263 -1.63 -19.36 9.03
C LEU A 263 -1.16 -20.21 10.20
N LYS A 264 -2.04 -20.45 11.19
CA LYS A 264 -1.76 -21.35 12.32
C LYS A 264 -1.46 -22.78 11.87
N ALA A 265 -2.13 -23.26 10.83
CA ALA A 265 -1.85 -24.56 10.26
C ALA A 265 -0.45 -24.64 9.62
N ALA A 266 -0.01 -23.59 8.93
CA ALA A 266 1.35 -23.51 8.38
C ALA A 266 2.41 -23.39 9.49
N ASP A 267 2.15 -22.60 10.53
CA ASP A 267 3.00 -22.47 11.71
C ASP A 267 3.18 -23.82 12.44
N GLY A 268 2.10 -24.56 12.66
CA GLY A 268 2.18 -25.91 13.25
C GLY A 268 3.06 -26.87 12.45
N LEU A 269 3.03 -26.81 11.11
CA LEU A 269 3.92 -27.61 10.26
C LEU A 269 5.39 -27.18 10.35
N MET A 270 5.64 -25.87 10.48
CA MET A 270 6.99 -25.35 10.69
C MET A 270 7.54 -25.83 12.04
N TYR A 271 6.69 -25.83 13.07
CA TYR A 271 7.05 -26.34 14.39
C TYR A 271 7.40 -27.85 14.35
N GLU A 272 6.65 -28.67 13.59
CA GLU A 272 7.01 -30.08 13.33
C GLU A 272 8.41 -30.23 12.69
N VAL A 273 8.83 -29.30 11.83
CA VAL A 273 10.19 -29.29 11.27
C VAL A 273 11.23 -28.99 12.36
N LYS A 274 10.96 -28.00 13.22
CA LYS A 274 11.86 -27.65 14.32
C LYS A 274 12.10 -28.83 15.25
N GLU A 275 11.07 -29.60 15.56
CA GLU A 275 11.17 -30.81 16.39
C GLU A 275 11.88 -31.98 15.70
N SER A 276 11.87 -32.03 14.35
CA SER A 276 12.47 -33.13 13.58
C SER A 276 13.90 -32.90 13.09
N GLY A 277 14.54 -31.81 13.52
CA GLY A 277 15.97 -31.56 13.27
C GLY A 277 16.32 -30.21 12.64
N LYS A 278 15.31 -29.35 12.39
CA LYS A 278 15.45 -28.00 11.82
C LYS A 278 16.00 -27.98 10.38
N GLY A 279 15.89 -26.84 9.71
CA GLY A 279 16.51 -26.65 8.39
C GLY A 279 15.89 -27.47 7.25
N ASP A 280 14.61 -27.80 7.34
CA ASP A 280 13.86 -28.56 6.31
C ASP A 280 12.48 -27.93 6.05
N MET A 281 11.63 -28.59 5.26
CA MET A 281 10.27 -28.16 4.97
C MET A 281 9.25 -29.29 5.15
N ARG A 282 8.06 -28.94 5.64
CA ARG A 282 6.94 -29.89 5.80
C ARG A 282 5.71 -29.43 5.02
N PRO A 283 5.35 -30.09 3.90
CA PRO A 283 4.12 -29.82 3.19
C PRO A 283 2.95 -30.70 3.66
N ARG A 284 1.74 -30.13 3.75
CA ARG A 284 0.51 -30.86 4.04
C ARG A 284 -0.67 -30.31 3.23
N ARG A 285 -1.51 -31.23 2.73
CA ARG A 285 -2.83 -30.89 2.15
C ARG A 285 -3.85 -30.81 3.27
N PHE A 286 -4.59 -29.72 3.35
CA PHE A 286 -5.73 -29.59 4.24
C PHE A 286 -7.01 -29.80 3.44
N SER A 287 -7.82 -30.77 3.87
CA SER A 287 -9.15 -31.00 3.33
C SER A 287 -10.10 -29.89 3.75
N ALA A 288 -11.19 -29.73 2.98
CA ALA A 288 -12.31 -28.90 3.39
C ALA A 288 -12.82 -29.35 4.77
N MET A 289 -13.21 -28.38 5.60
CA MET A 289 -13.98 -28.60 6.81
C MET A 289 -15.30 -29.25 6.39
N ASN A 290 -15.54 -30.47 6.87
CA ASN A 290 -16.81 -31.14 6.66
C ASN A 290 -17.95 -30.23 7.14
N LYS A 291 -18.89 -29.87 6.26
CA LYS A 291 -20.12 -29.14 6.59
C LYS A 291 -21.11 -29.96 7.44
N SER A 292 -20.68 -31.02 8.13
CA SER A 292 -21.54 -31.96 8.85
C SER A 292 -21.79 -31.59 10.31
N GLY A 293 -21.55 -30.34 10.71
CA GLY A 293 -21.72 -29.88 12.10
C GLY A 293 -22.75 -28.76 12.31
N ALA A 294 -23.46 -28.33 11.26
CA ALA A 294 -24.42 -27.22 11.34
C ALA A 294 -25.90 -27.65 11.42
N GLU A 295 -26.17 -28.95 11.53
CA GLU A 295 -27.49 -29.47 11.88
C GLU A 295 -27.34 -30.37 13.12
N LYS A 296 -27.48 -29.78 14.30
CA LYS A 296 -28.05 -30.38 15.51
C LYS A 296 -28.50 -29.29 16.47
#